data_AF-A0A662PLN6-F1
#
_entry.id   AF-A0A662PLN6-F1
#
_cell.length_a   1.000
_cell.length_b   1.000
_cell.length_c   1.000
_cell.angle_alpha   90.00
_cell.angle_beta   90.00
_cell.angle_gamma   90.00
#
_symmetry.space_group_name_H-M   'P 1'
#
loop_
_entity.id
_entity.type
_entity.pdbx_description
1 polymer ?
#
loop_
_entity_poly.entity_id
_entity_poly.type
_entity_poly.pdbx_seq_one_letter_code
_entity_poly.pdbx_strand_id
1 'polypeptide(L)'
;MILKNGKASGEASRKEAAQFAATYSRAWREGLSQMTVYYIEPHQISFTPPPGHYLPKGGFIIKGERKYLTVKLELAIGISENLELIYGPPEAVSKKTKNFVKLIPGTKKAGDLVNEIVTILCRELNVDARTMKMLKSEIAELIPYGRGEIAKK
;
A
#
# COMPACT_ATOMS: atom_id res chain seq x y z
N MET A 1 -7.97 -2.37 6.56
CA MET A 1 -6.84 -3.35 6.52
C MET A 1 -6.84 -4.15 7.81
N ILE A 2 -6.62 -5.46 7.76
CA ILE A 2 -6.53 -6.32 8.95
C ILE A 2 -5.10 -6.84 9.02
N LEU A 3 -4.41 -6.58 10.13
CA LEU A 3 -3.07 -7.11 10.38
C LEU A 3 -3.17 -8.48 11.03
N LYS A 4 -2.67 -9.52 10.36
CA LYS A 4 -2.61 -10.88 10.92
C LYS A 4 -1.70 -10.89 12.16
N ASN A 5 -2.00 -11.79 13.10
CA ASN A 5 -1.33 -11.91 14.40
C ASN A 5 -1.48 -10.70 15.35
N GLY A 6 -2.26 -9.67 14.96
CA GLY A 6 -2.77 -8.62 15.84
C GLY A 6 -1.73 -8.06 16.82
N LYS A 7 -1.99 -8.18 18.12
CA LYS A 7 -1.11 -7.68 19.19
C LYS A 7 0.29 -8.33 19.20
N ALA A 8 0.41 -9.57 18.72
CA ALA A 8 1.69 -10.28 18.60
C ALA A 8 2.53 -9.80 17.40
N SER A 9 1.97 -8.95 16.53
CA SER A 9 2.75 -8.32 15.47
C SER A 9 3.76 -7.30 16.04
N GLY A 10 4.92 -7.19 15.41
CA GLY A 10 5.91 -6.18 15.75
C GLY A 10 5.44 -4.76 15.41
N GLU A 11 6.11 -3.76 15.98
CA GLU A 11 5.86 -2.35 15.65
C GLU A 11 6.08 -2.05 14.17
N ALA A 12 7.15 -2.62 13.59
CA ALA A 12 7.43 -2.51 12.17
C ALA A 12 6.24 -2.98 11.32
N SER A 13 5.63 -4.13 11.63
CA SER A 13 4.46 -4.64 10.89
C SER A 13 3.24 -3.75 11.02
N ARG A 14 3.03 -3.10 12.18
CA ARG A 14 1.95 -2.11 12.36
C ARG A 14 2.18 -0.88 11.49
N LYS A 15 3.42 -0.39 11.45
CA LYS A 15 3.81 0.77 10.63
C LYS A 15 3.71 0.45 9.13
N GLU A 16 4.17 -0.71 8.71
CA GLU A 16 4.04 -1.23 7.34
C GLU A 16 2.56 -1.33 6.93
N ALA A 17 1.71 -1.91 7.78
CA ALA A 17 0.27 -1.99 7.52
C ALA A 17 -0.40 -0.60 7.47
N ALA A 18 -0.04 0.31 8.39
CA ALA A 18 -0.54 1.68 8.37
C ALA A 18 -0.12 2.41 7.09
N GLN A 19 1.14 2.29 6.67
CA GLN A 19 1.66 2.89 5.43
C GLN A 19 0.91 2.34 4.22
N PHE A 20 0.74 1.02 4.12
CA PHE A 20 0.01 0.42 3.02
C PHE A 20 -1.46 0.88 2.97
N ALA A 21 -2.14 0.94 4.12
CA ALA A 21 -3.51 1.45 4.22
C ALA A 21 -3.62 2.92 3.81
N ALA A 22 -2.66 3.77 4.22
CA ALA A 22 -2.60 5.18 3.84
C ALA A 22 -2.39 5.35 2.33
N THR A 23 -1.46 4.60 1.75
CA THR A 23 -1.08 4.64 0.33
C THR A 23 -2.27 4.33 -0.61
N TYR A 24 -3.15 3.40 -0.26
CA TYR A 24 -4.35 3.10 -1.05
C TYR A 24 -5.59 3.91 -0.63
N SER A 25 -5.44 4.90 0.25
CA SER A 25 -6.52 5.80 0.65
C SER A 25 -6.63 7.03 -0.26
N ARG A 26 -7.73 7.79 -0.14
CA ARG A 26 -7.92 9.03 -0.92
C ARG A 26 -6.79 10.03 -0.73
N ALA A 27 -6.04 9.95 0.37
CA ALA A 27 -4.87 10.77 0.62
C ALA A 27 -3.84 10.76 -0.53
N TRP A 28 -3.68 9.61 -1.19
CA TRP A 28 -2.81 9.50 -2.36
C TRP A 28 -3.33 10.31 -3.53
N ARG A 29 -4.64 10.20 -3.78
CA ARG A 29 -5.30 11.04 -4.77
C ARG A 29 -5.14 12.52 -4.40
N GLU A 30 -5.37 12.90 -3.16
CA GLU A 30 -5.23 14.31 -2.74
C GLU A 30 -3.77 14.81 -2.69
N GLY A 31 -2.78 13.99 -3.06
CA GLY A 31 -1.39 14.41 -3.17
C GLY A 31 -0.67 14.60 -1.82
N LEU A 32 -1.21 14.04 -0.74
CA LEU A 32 -0.64 14.20 0.60
C LEU A 32 0.65 13.40 0.74
N SER A 33 1.71 14.00 1.28
CA SER A 33 2.98 13.29 1.53
C SER A 33 2.90 12.35 2.74
N GLN A 34 2.02 12.64 3.70
CA GLN A 34 1.84 11.88 4.93
C GLN A 34 0.36 11.81 5.31
N MET A 35 -0.02 10.79 6.08
CA MET A 35 -1.35 10.62 6.64
C MET A 35 -1.27 9.97 8.01
N THR A 36 -2.17 10.37 8.91
CA THR A 36 -2.35 9.72 10.19
C THR A 36 -3.42 8.63 10.07
N VAL A 37 -3.03 7.39 10.35
CA VAL A 37 -3.91 6.23 10.36
C VAL A 37 -4.15 5.82 11.81
N TYR A 38 -5.41 5.54 12.14
CA TYR A 38 -5.73 4.94 13.43
C TYR A 38 -5.86 3.42 13.30
N TYR A 39 -5.55 2.71 14.38
CA TYR A 39 -5.81 1.29 14.51
C TYR A 39 -6.39 0.97 15.89
N ILE A 40 -7.10 -0.14 15.94
CA ILE A 40 -7.76 -0.67 17.14
C ILE A 40 -7.52 -2.17 17.22
N GLU A 41 -7.67 -2.70 18.42
CA GLU A 41 -7.62 -4.14 18.68
C GLU A 41 -8.99 -4.79 18.41
N PRO A 42 -9.04 -6.08 18.02
CA PRO A 42 -10.31 -6.74 17.67
C PRO A 42 -11.38 -6.67 18.76
N HIS A 43 -10.97 -6.75 20.04
CA HIS A 43 -11.89 -6.70 21.19
C HIS A 43 -12.61 -5.33 21.34
N GLN A 44 -12.10 -4.29 20.68
CA GLN A 44 -12.70 -2.95 20.68
C GLN A 44 -13.88 -2.85 19.70
N ILE A 45 -14.09 -3.84 18.84
CA ILE A 45 -15.17 -3.86 17.86
C ILE A 45 -16.41 -4.53 18.46
N SER A 46 -17.55 -3.86 18.38
CA SER A 46 -18.84 -4.39 18.81
C SER A 46 -19.87 -4.25 17.69
N PHE A 47 -20.54 -5.34 17.36
CA PHE A 47 -21.64 -5.37 16.38
C PHE A 47 -23.02 -5.20 17.04
N THR A 48 -23.06 -4.94 18.34
CA THR A 48 -24.29 -4.73 19.11
C THR A 48 -24.40 -3.24 19.45
N PRO A 49 -25.49 -2.56 19.05
CA PRO A 49 -25.69 -1.17 19.45
C PRO A 49 -25.94 -1.04 20.96
N PRO A 50 -25.58 0.09 21.58
CA PRO A 50 -26.09 0.46 22.89
C PRO A 50 -27.62 0.47 22.91
N PRO A 51 -28.25 0.25 24.08
CA PRO A 51 -29.69 0.38 24.22
C PRO A 51 -30.20 1.70 23.63
N GLY A 52 -31.32 1.64 22.89
CA GLY A 52 -31.94 2.80 22.25
C GLY A 52 -31.27 3.31 20.96
N HIS A 53 -30.18 2.69 20.50
CA HIS A 53 -29.50 3.06 19.27
C HIS A 53 -29.72 2.03 18.16
N TYR A 54 -29.80 2.49 16.92
CA TYR A 54 -29.84 1.62 15.74
C TYR A 54 -28.44 1.48 15.14
N LEU A 55 -28.04 0.25 14.82
CA LEU A 55 -26.82 -0.02 14.06
C LEU A 55 -27.20 -0.44 12.63
N PRO A 56 -26.84 0.34 11.60
CA PRO A 56 -27.13 -0.05 10.22
C PRO A 56 -26.41 -1.34 9.85
N LYS A 57 -26.96 -2.07 8.87
CA LYS A 57 -26.33 -3.29 8.35
C LYS A 57 -24.91 -2.98 7.86
N GLY A 58 -23.95 -3.77 8.32
CA GLY A 58 -22.52 -3.58 8.05
C GLY A 58 -21.81 -2.56 8.96
N GLY A 59 -22.54 -1.90 9.86
CA GLY A 59 -21.96 -1.03 10.88
C GLY A 59 -21.35 -1.80 12.04
N PHE A 60 -20.40 -1.14 12.73
CA PHE A 60 -19.84 -1.61 13.98
C PHE A 60 -19.47 -0.41 14.85
N ILE A 61 -19.33 -0.66 16.14
CA ILE A 61 -19.00 0.34 17.16
C ILE A 61 -17.59 0.07 17.65
N ILE A 62 -16.80 1.14 17.75
CA ILE A 62 -15.46 1.11 18.31
C ILE A 62 -15.54 1.59 19.76
N LYS A 63 -15.09 0.76 20.70
CA LYS A 63 -15.02 1.06 22.14
C LYS A 63 -13.60 1.43 22.55
N GLY A 64 -13.49 2.31 23.54
CA GLY A 64 -12.21 2.71 24.11
C GLY A 64 -11.35 3.56 23.17
N GLU A 65 -10.06 3.64 23.48
CA GLU A 65 -9.12 4.54 22.82
C GLU A 65 -8.60 4.00 21.48
N ARG A 66 -8.37 4.91 20.54
CA ARG A 66 -7.73 4.60 19.25
C ARG A 66 -6.24 4.88 19.36
N LYS A 67 -5.44 4.05 18.71
CA LYS A 67 -4.00 4.29 18.55
C LYS A 67 -3.76 4.90 17.18
N TYR A 68 -2.81 5.83 17.07
CA TYR A 68 -2.56 6.61 15.86
C TYR A 68 -1.11 6.45 15.41
N LEU A 69 -0.90 6.39 14.10
CA LEU A 69 0.42 6.36 13.47
C LEU A 69 0.42 7.31 12.27
N THR A 70 1.39 8.22 12.23
CA THR A 70 1.64 9.07 11.06
C THR A 70 2.66 8.38 10.16
N VAL A 71 2.29 8.18 8.90
CA VAL A 71 3.08 7.44 7.92
C VAL A 71 3.22 8.24 6.62
N LYS A 72 4.32 8.06 5.91
CA LYS A 72 4.51 8.61 4.57
C LYS A 72 3.70 7.83 3.56
N LEU A 73 3.13 8.51 2.57
CA LEU A 73 2.48 7.87 1.44
C LEU A 73 3.55 7.46 0.44
N GLU A 74 3.94 6.20 0.50
CA GLU A 74 4.95 5.62 -0.38
C GLU A 74 4.51 4.20 -0.75
N LEU A 75 4.77 3.81 -1.99
CA LEU A 75 4.60 2.45 -2.48
C LEU A 75 5.90 2.01 -3.14
N ALA A 76 6.45 0.88 -2.74
CA ALA A 76 7.49 0.25 -3.53
C ALA A 76 6.88 -0.81 -4.44
N ILE A 77 7.39 -0.88 -5.67
CA ILE A 77 7.12 -1.96 -6.63
C ILE A 77 8.48 -2.49 -7.07
N GLY A 78 8.72 -3.77 -6.86
CA GLY A 78 9.94 -4.46 -7.24
C GLY A 78 9.64 -5.77 -7.93
N ILE A 79 10.70 -6.39 -8.43
CA ILE A 79 10.65 -7.68 -9.10
C ILE A 79 11.61 -8.65 -8.41
N SER A 80 11.19 -9.90 -8.25
CA SER A 80 12.04 -10.98 -7.76
C SER A 80 12.92 -11.54 -8.88
N GLU A 81 13.88 -12.39 -8.52
CA GLU A 81 14.71 -13.11 -9.51
C GLU A 81 13.87 -14.03 -10.42
N ASN A 82 12.70 -14.49 -9.93
CA ASN A 82 11.78 -15.33 -10.67
C ASN A 82 10.75 -14.53 -11.50
N LEU A 83 11.00 -13.24 -11.72
CA LEU A 83 10.11 -12.32 -12.44
C LEU A 83 8.74 -12.09 -11.78
N GLU A 84 8.61 -12.34 -10.48
CA GLU A 84 7.38 -12.08 -9.73
C GLU A 84 7.37 -10.65 -9.17
N LEU A 85 6.24 -9.95 -9.30
CA LEU A 85 6.08 -8.63 -8.73
C LEU A 85 5.91 -8.68 -7.21
N ILE A 86 6.64 -7.82 -6.51
CA ILE A 86 6.55 -7.62 -5.08
C ILE A 86 6.24 -6.14 -4.84
N TYR A 87 5.19 -5.85 -4.07
CA TYR A 87 4.78 -4.48 -3.80
C TYR A 87 4.35 -4.27 -2.35
N GLY A 88 4.40 -3.01 -1.92
CA GLY A 88 3.96 -2.62 -0.59
C GLY A 88 4.81 -1.51 0.02
N PRO A 89 4.85 -1.40 1.37
CA PRO A 89 5.70 -0.44 2.06
C PRO A 89 7.16 -0.58 1.63
N PRO A 90 7.90 0.51 1.35
CA PRO A 90 9.28 0.43 0.87
C PRO A 90 10.21 -0.38 1.77
N GLU A 91 10.04 -0.28 3.08
CA GLU A 91 10.84 -1.04 4.04
C GLU A 91 10.63 -2.56 3.88
N ALA A 92 9.38 -3.01 3.69
CA ALA A 92 9.06 -4.42 3.50
C ALA A 92 9.56 -4.96 2.15
N VAL A 93 9.43 -4.17 1.07
CA VAL A 93 9.88 -4.58 -0.26
C VAL A 93 11.41 -4.66 -0.33
N SER A 94 12.11 -3.69 0.27
CA SER A 94 13.58 -3.65 0.28
C SER A 94 14.23 -4.85 0.97
N LYS A 95 13.52 -5.50 1.92
CA LYS A 95 13.96 -6.74 2.59
C LYS A 95 13.87 -7.96 1.67
N LYS A 96 13.08 -7.90 0.58
CA LYS A 96 12.82 -9.01 -0.34
C LYS A 96 13.55 -8.89 -1.68
N THR A 97 13.72 -7.67 -2.19
CA THR A 97 14.42 -7.43 -3.46
C THR A 97 15.19 -6.11 -3.42
N LYS A 98 16.36 -6.09 -4.07
CA LYS A 98 17.13 -4.86 -4.31
C LYS A 98 16.66 -4.12 -5.56
N ASN A 99 15.97 -4.81 -6.47
CA ASN A 99 15.47 -4.25 -7.71
C ASN A 99 14.03 -3.79 -7.53
N PHE A 100 13.87 -2.56 -7.03
CA PHE A 100 12.58 -1.92 -6.83
C PHE A 100 12.63 -0.42 -7.10
N VAL A 101 11.46 0.14 -7.41
CA VAL A 101 11.22 1.58 -7.50
C VAL A 101 10.31 2.01 -6.37
N LYS A 102 10.48 3.26 -5.91
CA LYS A 102 9.57 3.88 -4.95
C LYS A 102 8.69 4.88 -5.69
N LEU A 103 7.39 4.80 -5.42
CA LEU A 103 6.37 5.72 -5.88
C LEU A 103 5.88 6.57 -4.73
N ILE A 104 5.55 7.81 -5.06
CA ILE A 104 4.90 8.78 -4.18
C ILE A 104 3.66 9.37 -4.89
N PRO A 105 2.74 10.00 -4.14
CA PRO A 105 1.65 10.77 -4.74
C PRO A 105 2.18 11.80 -5.73
N GLY A 106 1.51 11.89 -6.88
CA GLY A 106 1.94 12.74 -7.99
C GLY A 106 0.88 12.82 -9.08
N THR A 107 1.17 13.60 -10.12
CA THR A 107 0.22 13.92 -11.19
C THR A 107 0.40 13.08 -12.46
N LYS A 108 1.52 12.36 -12.60
CA LYS A 108 1.79 11.51 -13.77
C LYS A 108 0.80 10.35 -13.81
N LYS A 109 0.25 10.07 -14.99
CA LYS A 109 -0.73 9.00 -15.21
C LYS A 109 -0.06 7.63 -15.17
N ALA A 110 -0.81 6.62 -14.74
CA ALA A 110 -0.32 5.24 -14.66
C ALA A 110 0.22 4.72 -15.99
N GLY A 111 -0.41 5.06 -17.13
CA GLY A 111 0.07 4.60 -18.45
C GLY A 111 1.51 5.00 -18.76
N ASP A 112 1.89 6.25 -18.46
CA ASP A 112 3.26 6.73 -18.65
C ASP A 112 4.20 6.15 -17.60
N LEU A 113 3.73 6.13 -16.34
CA LEU A 113 4.49 5.65 -15.19
C LEU A 113 4.87 4.17 -15.32
N VAL A 114 3.97 3.33 -15.83
CA VAL A 114 4.19 1.89 -16.06
C VAL A 114 5.39 1.66 -16.97
N ASN A 115 5.52 2.43 -18.06
CA ASN A 115 6.63 2.27 -18.98
C ASN A 115 7.95 2.58 -18.31
N GLU A 116 8.01 3.67 -17.52
CA GLU A 116 9.21 4.02 -16.75
C GLU A 116 9.58 2.96 -15.71
N ILE A 117 8.59 2.49 -14.94
CA ILE A 117 8.79 1.45 -13.91
C ILE A 117 9.36 0.19 -14.55
N VAL A 118 8.74 -0.30 -15.63
CA VAL A 118 9.16 -1.52 -16.31
C VAL A 118 10.56 -1.38 -16.92
N THR A 119 10.88 -0.23 -17.53
CA THR A 119 12.22 0.04 -18.04
C THR A 119 13.27 0.01 -16.93
N ILE A 120 12.95 0.47 -15.72
CA ILE A 120 13.87 0.43 -14.58
C ILE A 120 14.00 -1.00 -14.05
N LEU A 121 12.88 -1.70 -13.80
CA LEU A 121 12.89 -3.03 -13.19
C LEU A 121 13.46 -4.10 -14.12
N CYS A 122 13.18 -4.04 -15.42
CA CYS A 122 13.60 -5.05 -16.38
C CYS A 122 14.89 -4.72 -17.12
N ARG A 123 15.61 -3.64 -16.75
CA ARG A 123 16.80 -3.18 -17.48
C ARG A 123 17.86 -4.27 -17.69
N GLU A 124 18.08 -5.11 -16.67
CA GLU A 124 19.10 -6.16 -16.68
C GLU A 124 18.48 -7.57 -16.82
N LEU A 125 17.17 -7.65 -17.11
CA LEU A 125 16.43 -8.90 -17.20
C LEU A 125 16.05 -9.18 -18.66
N ASN A 126 16.32 -10.40 -19.13
CA ASN A 126 15.90 -10.83 -20.46
C ASN A 126 14.43 -11.28 -20.41
N VAL A 127 13.50 -10.34 -20.60
CA VAL A 127 12.06 -10.57 -20.51
C VAL A 127 11.44 -10.58 -21.91
N ASP A 128 10.71 -11.65 -22.24
CA ASP A 128 10.00 -11.77 -23.52
C ASP A 128 8.80 -10.82 -23.62
N ALA A 129 8.31 -10.59 -24.84
CA ALA A 129 7.23 -9.64 -25.10
C ALA A 129 5.90 -9.97 -24.39
N ARG A 130 5.60 -11.26 -24.16
CA ARG A 130 4.38 -11.68 -23.47
C ARG A 130 4.49 -11.36 -21.98
N THR A 131 5.59 -11.75 -21.35
CA THR A 131 5.85 -11.45 -19.93
C THR A 131 5.90 -9.94 -19.70
N MET A 132 6.53 -9.19 -20.60
CA MET A 132 6.56 -7.73 -20.57
C MET A 132 5.16 -7.11 -20.56
N LYS A 133 4.25 -7.63 -21.41
CA LYS A 133 2.86 -7.17 -21.47
C LYS A 133 2.10 -7.48 -20.18
N MET A 134 2.31 -8.66 -19.59
CA MET A 134 1.70 -9.05 -18.32
C MET A 134 2.15 -8.14 -17.17
N LEU A 135 3.47 -7.92 -17.03
CA LEU A 135 4.03 -7.03 -16.02
C LEU A 135 3.49 -5.61 -16.12
N LYS A 136 3.36 -5.07 -17.34
CA LYS A 136 2.77 -3.74 -17.54
C LYS A 136 1.33 -3.66 -17.03
N SER A 137 0.52 -4.69 -17.29
CA SER A 137 -0.87 -4.74 -16.83
C SER A 137 -0.94 -4.80 -15.32
N GLU A 138 -0.16 -5.69 -14.69
CA GLU A 138 -0.14 -5.83 -13.24
C GLU A 138 0.35 -4.56 -12.55
N ILE A 139 1.45 -3.95 -13.02
CA ILE A 139 1.97 -2.70 -12.46
C ILE A 139 0.93 -1.57 -12.56
N ALA A 140 0.17 -1.51 -13.65
CA ALA A 140 -0.88 -0.49 -13.80
C ALA A 140 -1.97 -0.60 -12.72
N GLU A 141 -2.36 -1.83 -12.36
CA GLU A 141 -3.33 -2.11 -11.29
C GLU A 141 -2.80 -1.78 -9.89
N LEU A 142 -1.47 -1.89 -9.69
CA LEU A 142 -0.84 -1.59 -8.41
C LEU A 142 -0.73 -0.09 -8.13
N ILE A 143 -0.73 0.77 -9.16
CA ILE A 143 -0.60 2.23 -8.99
C ILE A 143 -1.86 2.82 -8.35
N PRO A 144 -1.78 3.39 -7.13
CA PRO A 144 -2.96 3.87 -6.44
C PRO A 144 -3.62 5.01 -7.22
N TYR A 145 -4.94 4.91 -7.41
CA TYR A 145 -5.74 5.92 -8.12
C TYR A 145 -5.25 6.24 -9.54
N GLY A 146 -4.50 5.33 -10.19
CA GLY A 146 -4.03 5.50 -11.56
C GLY A 146 -3.08 6.67 -11.77
N ARG A 147 -2.46 7.20 -10.71
CA ARG A 147 -1.49 8.30 -10.80
C ARG A 147 -0.42 8.23 -9.71
N GLY A 148 0.72 8.85 -9.96
CA GLY A 148 1.81 8.92 -8.99
C GLY A 148 3.04 9.56 -9.59
N GLU A 149 4.17 9.44 -8.90
CA GLU A 149 5.47 9.83 -9.41
C GLU A 149 6.55 8.92 -8.84
N ILE A 150 7.62 8.67 -9.60
CA ILE A 150 8.79 7.95 -9.10
C ILE A 150 9.55 8.90 -8.17
N ALA A 151 9.78 8.48 -6.93
CA ALA A 151 10.56 9.27 -5.98
C ALA A 151 12.00 9.45 -6.52
N LYS A 152 12.45 10.71 -6.61
CA LYS A 152 13.83 11.03 -6.96
C LYS A 152 14.76 10.54 -5.84
N LYS A 153 15.90 9.95 -6.23
CA LYS A 153 16.94 9.48 -5.29
C LYS A 153 17.51 10.64 -4.48
#